data_AF-A0A6J3HU57-F1
#
_entry.id   AF-A0A6J3HU57-F1
#
_cell.length_a   1.000
_cell.length_b   1.000
_cell.length_c   1.000
_cell.angle_alpha   90.00
_cell.angle_beta   90.00
_cell.angle_gamma   90.00
#
_symmetry.space_group_name_H-M   'P 1'
#
loop_
_entity.id
_entity.type
_entity.pdbx_description
1 polymer ?
#
loop_
_entity_poly.entity_id
_entity_poly.type
_entity_poly.pdbx_seq_one_letter_code
_entity_poly.pdbx_strand_id
1 'polypeptide(L)'
;MERPQRHTVGGLPSWLLRKPEIHLRTSDPDFLAAVDSWFKVLLPKIYPWLYHNGGNIISIQVENEYGSYGACDSSYMRHLAGLFRALLGEKILLFTTDGPEGLQCGSLQGLYTTVDFGPADNMTKIFTLLRKYEPHGPLVNSEYYTGWLDYWGQNHSTRSVSAITKGLENMLELGASVNMYMFHGGTNFGYWNGADKKGRFLPITTSYDYDAPISEAGDPTPKLFALRNVISKFQEVPLGPLPPPSPKMMLGPLTLHLVGHLLAFLDLLCPHGPINSILPMTFEAVKQDHGFMLYRTYLTHTIFEPTPFWVPNNGVHDRAYVMVDGVFQGVLERNMRDKLFLMGKLGSKLDILLENMGRLSFGSNSSDFKGLLEPPILGHTVLTQWMMFPLKIDKLVKWWFPLQLLKRPHPQAPSGPTFYSKTFPIVGSAGDTFLYLPGWTKGQVWINGFNLGRYWTTRGPQQTLYVPRFLLFPKGALNKITLLELENVPLQPQVQFLDKPILNSTLHGLRIDSLSADTLSASEPMELSGH
;
A
#
# COMPACT_ATOMS: atom_id res chain seq x y z
N MET A 1 9.05 -11.17 10.71
CA MET A 1 8.58 -11.57 9.37
C MET A 1 7.74 -10.42 8.84
N GLU A 2 8.04 -9.87 7.66
CA GLU A 2 7.17 -8.89 6.99
C GLU A 2 6.25 -9.66 6.04
N ARG A 3 4.92 -9.49 6.15
CA ARG A 3 3.97 -10.25 5.31
C ARG A 3 3.94 -9.58 3.94
N PRO A 4 4.10 -10.34 2.85
CA PRO A 4 4.10 -9.78 1.51
C PRO A 4 2.78 -9.05 1.18
N GLN A 5 1.67 -9.51 1.76
CA GLN A 5 0.28 -9.09 1.54
C GLN A 5 -0.06 -7.59 1.64
N ARG A 6 0.92 -6.73 1.91
CA ARG A 6 0.71 -5.29 2.13
C ARG A 6 1.67 -4.40 1.35
N HIS A 7 2.59 -5.02 0.62
CA HIS A 7 3.41 -4.36 -0.37
C HIS A 7 2.80 -4.59 -1.76
N THR A 8 2.94 -3.61 -2.66
CA THR A 8 2.50 -3.74 -4.05
C THR A 8 2.92 -5.11 -4.64
N VAL A 9 1.94 -5.89 -5.12
CA VAL A 9 2.05 -7.28 -5.65
C VAL A 9 2.57 -8.33 -4.66
N GLY A 10 2.40 -8.16 -3.35
CA GLY A 10 2.97 -9.15 -2.46
C GLY A 10 4.50 -9.11 -2.45
N GLY A 11 5.12 -7.97 -2.78
CA GLY A 11 6.58 -7.87 -2.98
C GLY A 11 7.09 -8.42 -4.32
N LEU A 12 6.24 -9.03 -5.16
CA LEU A 12 6.63 -9.45 -6.50
C LEU A 12 6.89 -8.22 -7.39
N PRO A 13 7.96 -8.21 -8.20
CA PRO A 13 8.20 -7.09 -9.11
C PRO A 13 7.13 -6.98 -10.20
N SER A 14 6.57 -5.78 -10.39
CA SER A 14 5.54 -5.53 -11.41
C SER A 14 6.01 -5.76 -12.84
N TRP A 15 7.31 -5.77 -13.09
CA TRP A 15 7.85 -6.08 -14.41
C TRP A 15 7.57 -7.53 -14.84
N LEU A 16 7.27 -8.45 -13.92
CA LEU A 16 6.84 -9.81 -14.25
C LEU A 16 5.61 -9.79 -15.14
N LEU A 17 4.68 -8.86 -14.86
CA LEU A 17 3.44 -8.68 -15.61
C LEU A 17 3.66 -8.11 -17.02
N ARG A 18 4.89 -7.74 -17.41
CA ARG A 18 5.18 -7.38 -18.82
C ARG A 18 4.99 -8.57 -19.76
N LYS A 19 4.96 -9.78 -19.23
CA LYS A 19 4.47 -10.98 -19.91
C LYS A 19 3.01 -11.20 -19.48
N PRO A 20 2.01 -10.85 -20.32
CA PRO A 20 0.61 -10.85 -19.89
C PRO A 20 0.08 -12.19 -19.41
N GLU A 21 0.56 -13.28 -20.02
CA GLU A 21 0.15 -14.66 -19.75
C GLU A 21 0.92 -15.33 -18.61
N ILE A 22 1.73 -14.57 -17.84
CA ILE A 22 2.51 -15.15 -16.74
C ILE A 22 1.60 -15.59 -15.59
N HIS A 23 1.80 -16.83 -15.13
CA HIS A 23 1.09 -17.35 -13.96
C HIS A 23 1.99 -17.23 -12.72
N LEU A 24 1.80 -16.13 -11.98
CA LEU A 24 2.55 -15.87 -10.75
C LEU A 24 2.34 -16.97 -9.72
N ARG A 25 3.37 -17.27 -8.91
CA ARG A 25 3.30 -18.27 -7.81
C ARG A 25 2.88 -19.67 -8.30
N THR A 26 3.34 -20.04 -9.49
CA THR A 26 3.16 -21.38 -10.08
C THR A 26 4.47 -21.87 -10.70
N SER A 27 4.46 -23.07 -11.28
CA SER A 27 5.59 -23.63 -12.03
C SER A 27 5.72 -23.06 -13.45
N ASP A 28 5.09 -21.92 -13.74
CA ASP A 28 5.31 -21.17 -14.98
C ASP A 28 6.82 -20.96 -15.20
N PRO A 29 7.38 -21.42 -16.33
CA PRO A 29 8.82 -21.38 -16.57
C PRO A 29 9.43 -19.97 -16.49
N ASP A 30 8.71 -18.94 -16.93
CA ASP A 30 9.20 -17.56 -16.90
C ASP A 30 9.16 -16.99 -15.49
N PHE A 31 8.12 -17.35 -14.72
CA PHE A 31 8.07 -17.00 -13.31
C PHE A 31 9.20 -17.68 -12.54
N LEU A 32 9.40 -18.99 -12.72
CA LEU A 32 10.48 -19.73 -12.08
C LEU A 32 11.86 -19.20 -12.47
N ALA A 33 12.08 -18.85 -13.75
CA ALA A 33 13.34 -18.26 -14.19
C ALA A 33 13.64 -16.93 -13.48
N ALA A 34 12.63 -16.08 -13.28
CA ALA A 34 12.77 -14.84 -12.53
C ALA A 34 13.05 -15.10 -11.04
N VAL A 35 12.34 -16.03 -10.42
CA VAL A 35 12.53 -16.47 -9.03
C VAL A 35 13.96 -16.99 -8.82
N ASP A 36 14.42 -17.87 -9.70
CA ASP A 36 15.78 -18.42 -9.68
C ASP A 36 16.83 -17.33 -9.78
N SER A 37 16.66 -16.41 -10.73
CA SER A 37 17.59 -15.29 -10.90
C SER A 37 17.66 -14.42 -9.65
N TRP A 38 16.54 -14.21 -8.97
CA TRP A 38 16.50 -13.41 -7.74
C TRP A 38 17.17 -14.13 -6.57
N PHE A 39 16.79 -15.38 -6.29
CA PHE A 39 17.32 -16.11 -5.14
C PHE A 39 18.79 -16.51 -5.30
N LYS A 40 19.29 -16.69 -6.53
CA LYS A 40 20.74 -16.83 -6.81
C LYS A 40 21.54 -15.58 -6.43
N VAL A 41 20.90 -14.43 -6.24
CA VAL A 41 21.54 -13.22 -5.69
C VAL A 41 21.30 -13.08 -4.20
N LEU A 42 20.06 -13.27 -3.74
CA LEU A 42 19.68 -13.04 -2.35
C LEU A 42 20.24 -14.10 -1.39
N LEU A 43 20.04 -15.39 -1.69
CA LEU A 43 20.38 -16.47 -0.76
C LEU A 43 21.89 -16.56 -0.46
N PRO A 44 22.81 -16.35 -1.44
CA PRO A 44 24.24 -16.27 -1.13
C PRO A 44 24.61 -15.12 -0.18
N LYS A 45 23.85 -14.02 -0.17
CA LYS A 45 24.06 -12.91 0.79
C LYS A 45 23.54 -13.26 2.18
N ILE A 46 22.53 -14.12 2.27
CA ILE A 46 21.96 -14.62 3.52
C ILE A 46 22.84 -15.72 4.13
N TYR A 47 23.49 -16.53 3.29
CA TYR A 47 24.26 -17.71 3.72
C TYR A 47 25.25 -17.49 4.87
N PRO A 48 26.08 -16.41 4.90
CA PRO A 48 27.01 -16.19 6.01
C PRO A 48 26.31 -15.89 7.35
N TRP A 49 25.04 -15.47 7.31
CA TRP A 49 24.26 -15.09 8.48
C TRP A 49 23.41 -16.24 9.05
N LEU A 50 23.48 -17.44 8.45
CA LEU A 50 22.84 -18.63 9.01
C LEU A 50 23.46 -18.97 10.36
N TYR A 51 22.64 -19.42 11.30
CA TYR A 51 23.08 -19.69 12.67
C TYR A 51 24.23 -20.71 12.74
N HIS A 52 24.17 -21.77 11.94
CA HIS A 52 25.23 -22.78 11.86
C HIS A 52 26.51 -22.31 11.15
N ASN A 53 26.50 -21.09 10.58
CA ASN A 53 27.66 -20.40 10.00
C ASN A 53 28.17 -19.26 10.92
N GLY A 54 27.63 -19.13 12.14
CA GLY A 54 28.01 -18.11 13.11
C GLY A 54 27.16 -16.83 13.06
N GLY A 55 26.10 -16.79 12.26
CA GLY A 55 25.15 -15.69 12.23
C GLY A 55 23.95 -15.86 13.17
N ASN A 56 22.87 -15.14 12.91
CA ASN A 56 21.68 -15.05 13.76
C ASN A 56 20.38 -15.53 13.09
N ILE A 57 20.43 -16.06 11.86
CA ILE A 57 19.26 -16.58 11.15
C ILE A 57 19.07 -18.06 11.49
N ILE A 58 18.04 -18.37 12.28
CA ILE A 58 17.76 -19.72 12.79
C ILE A 58 16.81 -20.54 11.91
N SER A 59 15.93 -19.87 11.15
CA SER A 59 14.98 -20.50 10.25
C SER A 59 14.61 -19.54 9.11
N ILE A 60 14.11 -20.10 7.99
CA ILE A 60 13.69 -19.35 6.82
C ILE A 60 12.37 -19.91 6.30
N GLN A 61 11.39 -19.03 6.09
CA GLN A 61 10.13 -19.42 5.48
C GLN A 61 10.31 -19.57 3.96
N VAL A 62 9.72 -20.63 3.40
CA VAL A 62 9.60 -20.86 1.97
C VAL A 62 8.17 -20.51 1.57
N GLU A 63 8.03 -19.57 0.64
CA GLU A 63 6.73 -19.00 0.26
C GLU A 63 6.01 -18.33 1.45
N ASN A 64 4.74 -17.98 1.34
CA ASN A 64 3.91 -17.34 2.36
C ASN A 64 2.43 -17.62 2.10
N GLU A 65 1.78 -18.36 2.99
CA GLU A 65 0.34 -18.69 2.89
C GLU A 65 -0.03 -19.18 1.48
N TYR A 66 0.78 -20.12 0.97
CA TYR A 66 0.56 -20.66 -0.38
C TYR A 66 -0.77 -21.39 -0.48
N GLY A 67 -1.25 -21.94 0.63
CA GLY A 67 -2.55 -22.57 0.75
C GLY A 67 -3.73 -21.63 0.52
N SER A 68 -3.54 -20.33 0.75
CA SER A 68 -4.54 -19.30 0.44
C SER A 68 -4.48 -18.85 -1.03
N TYR A 69 -3.54 -19.37 -1.82
CA TYR A 69 -3.44 -19.13 -3.25
C TYR A 69 -4.06 -20.31 -4.02
N GLY A 70 -5.03 -20.02 -4.90
CA GLY A 70 -5.86 -21.07 -5.48
C GLY A 70 -5.19 -21.98 -6.51
N ALA A 71 -3.90 -21.76 -6.85
CA ALA A 71 -3.20 -22.61 -7.80
C ALA A 71 -2.84 -23.99 -7.22
N CYS A 72 -2.53 -24.08 -5.91
CA CYS A 72 -2.16 -25.32 -5.24
C CYS A 72 -1.07 -26.14 -5.99
N ASP A 73 -0.08 -25.46 -6.58
CA ASP A 73 0.96 -26.10 -7.38
C ASP A 73 2.12 -26.63 -6.51
N SER A 74 2.08 -27.93 -6.22
CA SER A 74 3.13 -28.60 -5.45
C SER A 74 4.49 -28.63 -6.15
N SER A 75 4.54 -28.53 -7.49
CA SER A 75 5.81 -28.52 -8.24
C SER A 75 6.57 -27.22 -8.01
N TYR A 76 5.84 -26.11 -7.92
CA TYR A 76 6.39 -24.80 -7.56
C TYR A 76 6.98 -24.82 -6.15
N MET A 77 6.23 -25.32 -5.16
CA MET A 77 6.72 -25.43 -3.78
C MET A 77 7.96 -26.34 -3.69
N ARG A 78 7.98 -27.47 -4.41
CA ARG A 78 9.15 -28.35 -4.49
C ARG A 78 10.36 -27.66 -5.14
N HIS A 79 10.14 -26.86 -6.19
CA HIS A 79 11.18 -26.08 -6.84
C HIS A 79 11.81 -25.08 -5.88
N LEU A 80 11.00 -24.32 -5.14
CA LEU A 80 11.50 -23.37 -4.14
C LEU A 80 12.29 -24.08 -3.03
N ALA A 81 11.75 -25.17 -2.48
CA ALA A 81 12.44 -25.96 -1.46
C ALA A 81 13.81 -26.45 -1.96
N GLY A 82 13.86 -27.02 -3.18
CA GLY A 82 15.09 -27.48 -3.82
C GLY A 82 16.09 -26.35 -4.04
N LEU A 83 15.64 -25.18 -4.51
CA LEU A 83 16.48 -24.01 -4.72
C LEU A 83 17.11 -23.52 -3.40
N PHE A 84 16.33 -23.45 -2.32
CA PHE A 84 16.82 -23.04 -1.01
C PHE A 84 17.82 -24.06 -0.47
N ARG A 85 17.56 -25.37 -0.60
CA ARG A 85 18.50 -26.43 -0.22
C ARG A 85 19.80 -26.37 -1.01
N ALA A 86 19.73 -26.18 -2.32
CA ALA A 86 20.90 -26.07 -3.17
C ALA A 86 21.81 -24.89 -2.80
N LEU A 87 21.23 -23.75 -2.39
CA LEU A 87 21.99 -22.53 -2.11
C LEU A 87 22.35 -22.33 -0.63
N LEU A 88 21.58 -22.92 0.30
CA LEU A 88 21.77 -22.74 1.75
C LEU A 88 22.23 -24.01 2.49
N GLY A 89 22.13 -25.17 1.84
CA GLY A 89 22.45 -26.47 2.42
C GLY A 89 21.33 -27.06 3.29
N GLU A 90 21.60 -28.25 3.83
CA GLU A 90 20.62 -29.06 4.55
C GLU A 90 20.40 -28.64 6.03
N LYS A 91 21.32 -27.86 6.60
CA LYS A 91 21.32 -27.58 8.04
C LYS A 91 20.31 -26.51 8.49
N ILE A 92 19.89 -25.61 7.59
CA ILE A 92 18.94 -24.55 7.95
C ILE A 92 17.52 -25.13 8.06
N LEU A 93 16.76 -24.71 9.08
CA LEU A 93 15.34 -25.03 9.19
C LEU A 93 14.56 -24.23 8.15
N LEU A 94 13.99 -24.92 7.17
CA LEU A 94 13.03 -24.35 6.21
C LEU A 94 11.61 -24.70 6.66
N PHE A 95 10.70 -23.73 6.59
CA PHE A 95 9.32 -23.91 7.04
C PHE A 95 8.32 -23.21 6.13
N THR A 96 7.03 -23.56 6.25
CA THR A 96 5.90 -22.87 5.62
C THR A 96 4.97 -22.32 6.69
N THR A 97 4.16 -21.31 6.33
CA THR A 97 3.14 -20.72 7.21
C THR A 97 1.85 -20.63 6.43
N ASP A 98 0.77 -21.15 7.01
CA ASP A 98 -0.57 -21.08 6.45
C ASP A 98 -1.62 -20.94 7.55
N GLY A 99 -2.70 -20.21 7.27
CA GLY A 99 -3.91 -20.28 8.06
C GLY A 99 -4.49 -21.72 8.05
N PRO A 100 -5.37 -22.06 9.00
CA PRO A 100 -5.85 -23.43 9.20
C PRO A 100 -6.49 -24.06 7.95
N GLU A 101 -7.14 -23.26 7.11
CA GLU A 101 -7.79 -23.72 5.88
C GLU A 101 -6.80 -23.96 4.72
N GLY A 102 -5.64 -23.28 4.74
CA GLY A 102 -4.64 -23.35 3.68
C GLY A 102 -3.67 -24.55 3.79
N LEU A 103 -3.61 -25.20 4.97
CA LEU A 103 -2.60 -26.22 5.26
C LEU A 103 -2.51 -27.34 4.22
N GLN A 104 -3.62 -27.72 3.58
CA GLN A 104 -3.62 -28.77 2.56
C GLN A 104 -2.74 -28.46 1.36
N CYS A 105 -2.77 -27.21 0.88
CA CYS A 105 -2.04 -26.77 -0.32
C CYS A 105 -0.72 -26.06 0.02
N GLY A 106 -0.58 -25.51 1.23
CA GLY A 106 0.62 -24.79 1.66
C GLY A 106 1.69 -25.65 2.33
N SER A 107 1.33 -26.82 2.86
CA SER A 107 2.30 -27.74 3.47
C SER A 107 3.06 -28.55 2.41
N LEU A 108 4.35 -28.81 2.65
CA LEU A 108 5.17 -29.64 1.78
C LEU A 108 6.11 -30.53 2.60
N GLN A 109 6.17 -31.83 2.27
CA GLN A 109 7.10 -32.76 2.90
C GLN A 109 8.56 -32.26 2.79
N GLY A 110 9.27 -32.26 3.92
CA GLY A 110 10.66 -31.78 4.02
C GLY A 110 10.81 -30.30 4.41
N LEU A 111 9.70 -29.56 4.44
CA LEU A 111 9.58 -28.24 5.08
C LEU A 111 8.76 -28.40 6.36
N TYR A 112 9.15 -27.73 7.43
CA TYR A 112 8.38 -27.75 8.67
C TYR A 112 7.11 -26.91 8.51
N THR A 113 5.95 -27.45 8.84
CA THR A 113 4.68 -26.73 8.72
C THR A 113 4.41 -25.90 9.96
N THR A 114 4.05 -24.62 9.79
CA THR A 114 3.60 -23.75 10.88
C THR A 114 2.25 -23.12 10.53
N VAL A 115 1.59 -22.50 11.51
CA VAL A 115 0.29 -21.85 11.32
C VAL A 115 0.36 -20.37 11.66
N ASP A 116 -0.58 -19.61 11.14
CA ASP A 116 -0.90 -18.26 11.62
C ASP A 116 -2.34 -18.19 12.14
N PHE A 117 -2.56 -17.31 13.13
CA PHE A 117 -3.89 -16.99 13.66
C PHE A 117 -3.82 -15.81 14.65
N GLY A 118 -4.94 -15.13 14.84
CA GLY A 118 -5.09 -13.99 15.73
C GLY A 118 -5.61 -14.34 17.13
N PRO A 119 -5.72 -13.32 18.01
CA PRO A 119 -6.14 -13.50 19.41
C PRO A 119 -7.60 -13.93 19.59
N ALA A 120 -8.44 -13.78 18.57
CA ALA A 120 -9.85 -14.18 18.62
C ALA A 120 -10.07 -15.64 18.19
N ASP A 121 -9.07 -16.29 17.61
CA ASP A 121 -9.19 -17.60 17.02
C ASP A 121 -9.09 -18.73 18.07
N ASN A 122 -9.69 -19.88 17.74
CA ASN A 122 -9.64 -21.05 18.62
C ASN A 122 -8.28 -21.76 18.51
N MET A 123 -7.33 -21.32 19.33
CA MET A 123 -5.96 -21.85 19.40
C MET A 123 -5.91 -23.37 19.52
N THR A 124 -6.69 -23.98 20.42
CA THR A 124 -6.69 -25.44 20.64
C THR A 124 -7.08 -26.18 19.37
N LYS A 125 -8.12 -25.71 18.67
CA LYS A 125 -8.57 -26.30 17.40
C LYS A 125 -7.47 -26.20 16.35
N ILE A 126 -6.83 -25.04 16.22
CA ILE A 126 -5.81 -24.78 15.19
C ILE A 126 -4.54 -25.59 15.44
N PHE A 127 -4.02 -25.64 16.67
CA PHE A 127 -2.86 -26.48 16.97
C PHE A 127 -3.17 -27.98 16.89
N THR A 128 -4.39 -28.40 17.22
CA THR A 128 -4.82 -29.79 16.98
C THR A 128 -4.82 -30.12 15.49
N LEU A 129 -5.20 -29.18 14.63
CA LEU A 129 -5.14 -29.34 13.18
C LEU A 129 -3.70 -29.38 12.68
N LEU A 130 -2.82 -28.49 13.17
CA LEU A 130 -1.39 -28.50 12.85
C LEU A 130 -0.77 -29.87 13.15
N ARG A 131 -1.14 -30.52 14.26
CA ARG A 131 -0.63 -31.85 14.64
C ARG A 131 -0.96 -32.97 13.65
N LYS A 132 -1.88 -32.75 12.70
CA LYS A 132 -2.11 -33.70 11.59
C LYS A 132 -1.02 -33.61 10.52
N TYR A 133 -0.40 -32.44 10.36
CA TYR A 133 0.68 -32.19 9.40
C TYR A 133 2.05 -32.34 10.06
N GLU A 134 2.19 -31.92 11.32
CA GLU A 134 3.39 -32.05 12.14
C GLU A 134 3.07 -32.77 13.46
N PRO A 135 2.99 -34.12 13.47
CA PRO A 135 2.67 -34.91 14.67
C PRO A 135 3.67 -34.70 15.81
N HIS A 136 4.90 -34.31 15.48
CA HIS A 136 5.98 -34.03 16.41
C HIS A 136 6.61 -32.67 16.10
N GLY A 137 7.42 -32.14 17.03
CA GLY A 137 8.06 -30.83 16.89
C GLY A 137 7.32 -29.68 17.59
N PRO A 138 7.89 -28.47 17.57
CA PRO A 138 7.35 -27.32 18.29
C PRO A 138 6.00 -26.86 17.73
N LEU A 139 5.08 -26.45 18.60
CA LEU A 139 3.94 -25.63 18.15
C LEU A 139 4.48 -24.26 17.77
N VAL A 140 4.11 -23.75 16.59
CA VAL A 140 4.58 -22.45 16.11
C VAL A 140 3.40 -21.68 15.53
N ASN A 141 3.13 -20.50 16.11
CA ASN A 141 2.32 -19.47 15.47
C ASN A 141 3.27 -18.44 14.83
N SER A 142 3.44 -18.54 13.51
CA SER A 142 4.37 -17.71 12.74
C SER A 142 3.85 -16.30 12.50
N GLU A 143 2.54 -16.05 12.61
CA GLU A 143 1.97 -14.70 12.60
C GLU A 143 0.84 -14.55 13.62
N TYR A 144 1.18 -14.13 14.83
CA TYR A 144 0.20 -13.77 15.85
C TYR A 144 -0.20 -12.30 15.74
N TYR A 145 -1.43 -12.06 15.27
CA TYR A 145 -1.88 -10.72 14.91
C TYR A 145 -2.11 -9.79 16.13
N THR A 146 -1.19 -8.87 16.38
CA THR A 146 -1.25 -7.88 17.49
C THR A 146 -2.22 -6.72 17.23
N GLY A 147 -2.75 -6.67 16.03
CA GLY A 147 -3.41 -5.52 15.43
C GLY A 147 -3.95 -5.89 14.06
N TRP A 148 -4.25 -4.91 13.21
CA TRP A 148 -4.63 -5.18 11.81
C TRP A 148 -4.31 -4.00 10.89
N LEU A 149 -4.35 -4.24 9.59
CA LEU A 149 -4.10 -3.20 8.57
C LEU A 149 -5.34 -2.35 8.30
N ASP A 150 -5.12 -1.14 7.80
CA ASP A 150 -6.18 -0.19 7.47
C ASP A 150 -6.36 -0.02 5.97
N TYR A 151 -7.60 0.30 5.57
CA TYR A 151 -7.96 0.63 4.21
C TYR A 151 -8.53 2.04 4.15
N TRP A 152 -8.28 2.76 3.06
CA TRP A 152 -8.87 4.08 2.86
C TRP A 152 -10.41 4.01 2.85
N GLY A 153 -11.04 4.79 3.73
CA GLY A 153 -12.49 4.89 3.91
C GLY A 153 -13.08 3.85 4.87
N GLN A 154 -12.25 3.10 5.61
CA GLN A 154 -12.68 2.25 6.73
C GLN A 154 -12.20 2.80 8.06
N ASN A 155 -12.71 2.26 9.17
CA ASN A 155 -12.24 2.64 10.50
C ASN A 155 -10.83 2.11 10.77
N HIS A 156 -10.09 2.84 11.60
CA HIS A 156 -8.79 2.40 12.10
C HIS A 156 -8.94 1.10 12.89
N SER A 157 -8.18 0.09 12.48
CA SER A 157 -8.22 -1.23 13.06
C SER A 157 -7.48 -1.26 14.38
N THR A 158 -8.16 -1.70 15.44
CA THR A 158 -7.55 -1.90 16.75
C THR A 158 -7.84 -3.30 17.28
N ARG A 159 -7.05 -3.73 18.27
CA ARG A 159 -7.20 -5.01 18.97
C ARG A 159 -7.02 -4.81 20.47
N SER A 160 -7.87 -5.51 21.24
CA SER A 160 -7.86 -5.44 22.70
C SER A 160 -6.52 -5.94 23.26
N VAL A 161 -5.88 -5.12 24.09
CA VAL A 161 -4.65 -5.49 24.80
C VAL A 161 -4.86 -6.78 25.60
N SER A 162 -6.00 -6.91 26.30
CA SER A 162 -6.33 -8.08 27.11
C SER A 162 -6.43 -9.37 26.27
N ALA A 163 -7.08 -9.30 25.10
CA ALA A 163 -7.19 -10.45 24.21
C ALA A 163 -5.81 -10.90 23.72
N ILE A 164 -4.97 -9.95 23.32
CA ILE A 164 -3.62 -10.23 22.83
C ILE A 164 -2.75 -10.84 23.94
N THR A 165 -2.75 -10.26 25.14
CA THR A 165 -1.94 -10.77 26.25
C THR A 165 -2.39 -12.15 26.70
N LYS A 166 -3.71 -12.40 26.74
CA LYS A 166 -4.26 -13.71 27.10
C LYS A 166 -3.89 -14.78 26.08
N GLY A 167 -4.04 -14.48 24.79
CA GLY A 167 -3.63 -15.41 23.73
C GLY A 167 -2.13 -15.70 23.75
N LEU A 168 -1.30 -14.68 24.01
CA LEU A 168 0.14 -14.86 24.16
C LEU A 168 0.49 -15.76 25.36
N GLU A 169 -0.07 -15.46 26.54
CA GLU A 169 0.17 -16.24 27.75
C GLU A 169 -0.20 -17.71 27.55
N ASN A 170 -1.39 -17.97 27.01
CA ASN A 170 -1.85 -19.33 26.70
C ASN A 170 -0.91 -20.07 25.74
N MET A 171 -0.38 -19.39 24.71
CA MET A 171 0.57 -20.01 23.77
C MET A 171 1.90 -20.35 24.46
N LEU A 172 2.41 -19.46 25.32
CA LEU A 172 3.66 -19.67 26.04
C LEU A 172 3.53 -20.78 27.11
N GLU A 173 2.38 -20.90 27.78
CA GLU A 173 2.09 -22.02 28.71
C GLU A 173 2.12 -23.38 28.01
N LEU A 174 1.72 -23.45 26.74
CA LEU A 174 1.81 -24.65 25.92
C LEU A 174 3.23 -24.94 25.41
N GLY A 175 4.20 -24.07 25.67
CA GLY A 175 5.54 -24.14 25.10
C GLY A 175 5.59 -23.85 23.60
N ALA A 176 4.59 -23.16 23.05
CA ALA A 176 4.57 -22.78 21.65
C ALA A 176 5.54 -21.62 21.38
N SER A 177 6.18 -21.64 20.21
CA SER A 177 6.89 -20.50 19.65
C SER A 177 5.91 -19.56 18.97
N VAL A 178 6.12 -18.25 19.11
CA VAL A 178 5.22 -17.22 18.59
C VAL A 178 6.00 -16.06 18.00
N ASN A 179 5.62 -15.63 16.79
CA ASN A 179 6.07 -14.38 16.20
C ASN A 179 4.91 -13.38 16.20
N MET A 180 5.10 -12.24 16.88
CA MET A 180 4.09 -11.18 16.98
C MET A 180 4.08 -10.33 15.71
N TYR A 181 2.97 -10.41 14.98
CA TYR A 181 2.77 -9.70 13.73
C TYR A 181 1.75 -8.57 13.92
N MET A 182 2.07 -7.28 13.80
CA MET A 182 3.40 -6.69 13.83
C MET A 182 3.83 -6.38 15.26
N PHE A 183 5.12 -6.49 15.55
CA PHE A 183 5.66 -5.89 16.76
C PHE A 183 5.86 -4.36 16.61
N HIS A 184 6.32 -3.95 15.43
CA HIS A 184 6.38 -2.57 14.95
C HIS A 184 6.00 -2.57 13.47
N GLY A 185 4.99 -1.81 13.07
CA GLY A 185 4.52 -1.81 11.68
C GLY A 185 5.21 -0.78 10.79
N GLY A 186 5.23 0.50 11.19
CA GLY A 186 5.92 1.57 10.48
C GLY A 186 5.07 2.25 9.39
N THR A 187 5.66 2.51 8.22
CA THR A 187 5.04 3.34 7.17
C THR A 187 5.28 2.78 5.76
N ASN A 188 4.22 2.73 4.95
CA ASN A 188 4.27 2.44 3.51
C ASN A 188 4.64 3.71 2.72
N PHE A 189 5.90 4.14 2.78
CA PHE A 189 6.35 5.35 2.05
C PHE A 189 6.13 5.25 0.53
N GLY A 190 6.09 6.40 -0.15
CA GLY A 190 5.97 6.47 -1.60
C GLY A 190 4.73 5.76 -2.17
N TYR A 191 4.96 4.72 -2.94
CA TYR A 191 3.92 3.91 -3.61
C TYR A 191 3.92 2.46 -3.14
N TRP A 192 4.55 2.17 -1.99
CA TRP A 192 4.81 0.80 -1.57
C TRP A 192 3.59 0.08 -1.01
N ASN A 193 2.50 0.79 -0.69
CA ASN A 193 1.27 0.18 -0.20
C ASN A 193 0.72 -0.86 -1.20
N GLY A 194 0.16 -1.94 -0.66
CA GLY A 194 -0.62 -2.94 -1.38
C GLY A 194 -2.11 -2.60 -1.40
N ALA A 195 -2.90 -3.58 -1.77
CA ALA A 195 -4.36 -3.53 -1.76
C ALA A 195 -4.93 -4.94 -1.57
N ASP A 196 -6.12 -5.02 -0.99
CA ASP A 196 -6.87 -6.28 -0.89
C ASP A 196 -8.12 -6.23 -1.77
N LYS A 197 -8.70 -7.40 -2.00
CA LYS A 197 -10.00 -7.56 -2.66
C LYS A 197 -10.97 -8.26 -1.71
N LYS A 198 -11.92 -7.51 -1.15
CA LYS A 198 -13.01 -8.02 -0.30
C LYS A 198 -14.34 -7.52 -0.82
N GLY A 199 -14.91 -8.21 -1.81
CA GLY A 199 -16.05 -7.74 -2.62
C GLY A 199 -15.71 -6.58 -3.58
N ARG A 200 -14.77 -5.70 -3.19
CA ARG A 200 -14.25 -4.58 -3.98
C ARG A 200 -12.75 -4.38 -3.75
N PHE A 201 -12.12 -3.58 -4.59
CA PHE A 201 -10.73 -3.12 -4.42
C PHE A 201 -10.60 -2.21 -3.19
N LEU A 202 -9.67 -2.55 -2.29
CA LEU A 202 -9.41 -1.85 -1.04
C LEU A 202 -7.92 -1.50 -0.92
N PRO A 203 -7.51 -0.27 -1.26
CA PRO A 203 -6.14 0.17 -1.13
C PRO A 203 -5.78 0.39 0.34
N ILE A 204 -4.62 -0.14 0.74
CA ILE A 204 -4.09 0.00 2.10
C ILE A 204 -3.58 1.43 2.32
N THR A 205 -3.71 1.92 3.55
CA THR A 205 -3.25 3.27 3.94
C THR A 205 -1.73 3.43 3.85
N THR A 206 -1.27 4.68 3.89
CA THR A 206 0.16 5.00 3.96
C THR A 206 0.73 4.63 5.33
N SER A 207 0.01 4.96 6.41
CA SER A 207 0.36 4.51 7.75
C SER A 207 0.22 3.00 7.81
N TYR A 208 1.23 2.37 8.41
CA TYR A 208 1.21 0.96 8.74
C TYR A 208 1.41 0.78 10.24
N ASP A 209 0.86 1.69 11.05
CA ASP A 209 0.89 1.66 12.52
C ASP A 209 0.41 0.30 13.08
N TYR A 210 -0.61 -0.25 12.43
CA TYR A 210 -1.16 -1.58 12.70
C TYR A 210 -1.86 -1.72 14.06
N ASP A 211 -1.93 -0.68 14.89
CA ASP A 211 -2.16 -0.82 16.34
C ASP A 211 -1.11 -1.78 16.94
N ALA A 212 0.13 -1.71 16.48
CA ALA A 212 1.22 -2.56 16.95
C ALA A 212 1.66 -2.17 18.38
N PRO A 213 2.37 -3.07 19.10
CA PRO A 213 2.99 -2.75 20.38
C PRO A 213 3.91 -1.52 20.33
N ILE A 214 4.60 -1.31 19.21
CA ILE A 214 5.38 -0.11 18.91
C ILE A 214 4.69 0.64 17.77
N SER A 215 4.33 1.90 17.99
CA SER A 215 3.59 2.73 17.02
C SER A 215 4.37 2.98 15.71
N GLU A 216 3.71 3.56 14.71
CA GLU A 216 4.32 3.98 13.44
C GLU A 216 5.63 4.78 13.62
N ALA A 217 5.70 5.65 14.62
CA ALA A 217 6.87 6.51 14.89
C ALA A 217 7.89 5.88 15.87
N GLY A 218 7.73 4.59 16.22
CA GLY A 218 8.64 3.90 17.12
C GLY A 218 8.34 4.09 18.61
N ASP A 219 7.16 4.62 18.97
CA ASP A 219 6.85 4.93 20.36
C ASP A 219 6.33 3.69 21.12
N PRO A 220 6.83 3.42 22.34
CA PRO A 220 6.25 2.43 23.26
C PRO A 220 4.77 2.70 23.56
N THR A 221 3.90 1.70 23.35
CA THR A 221 2.47 1.80 23.69
C THR A 221 2.14 1.04 24.97
N PRO A 222 0.96 1.25 25.59
CA PRO A 222 0.47 0.40 26.68
C PRO A 222 0.49 -1.11 26.35
N LYS A 223 0.27 -1.46 25.07
CA LYS A 223 0.31 -2.84 24.59
C LYS A 223 1.71 -3.45 24.69
N LEU A 224 2.77 -2.69 24.41
CA LEU A 224 4.16 -3.15 24.60
C LEU A 224 4.44 -3.53 26.05
N PHE A 225 4.06 -2.68 27.00
CA PHE A 225 4.29 -2.95 28.42
C PHE A 225 3.51 -4.17 28.90
N ALA A 226 2.25 -4.32 28.46
CA ALA A 226 1.43 -5.47 28.81
C ALA A 226 2.01 -6.79 28.26
N LEU A 227 2.50 -6.80 27.02
CA LEU A 227 3.19 -7.95 26.43
C LEU A 227 4.50 -8.27 27.13
N ARG A 228 5.29 -7.25 27.47
CA ARG A 228 6.55 -7.42 28.23
C ARG A 228 6.29 -8.10 29.58
N ASN A 229 5.21 -7.72 30.27
CA ASN A 229 4.82 -8.33 31.55
C ASN A 229 4.43 -9.81 31.40
N VAL A 230 3.77 -10.19 30.30
CA VAL A 230 3.50 -11.61 30.02
C VAL A 230 4.81 -12.35 29.77
N ILE A 231 5.67 -11.83 28.89
CA ILE A 231 6.96 -12.46 28.55
C ILE A 231 7.83 -12.67 29.80
N SER A 232 7.85 -11.71 30.73
CA SER A 232 8.63 -11.82 31.97
C SER A 232 8.22 -12.96 32.91
N LYS A 233 7.04 -13.57 32.70
CA LYS A 233 6.62 -14.76 33.44
C LYS A 233 7.32 -16.04 32.95
N PHE A 234 7.81 -16.04 31.71
CA PHE A 234 8.37 -17.23 31.03
C PHE A 234 9.86 -17.13 30.76
N GLN A 235 10.41 -15.92 30.62
CA GLN A 235 11.79 -15.65 30.26
C GLN A 235 12.33 -14.45 31.03
N GLU A 236 13.63 -14.43 31.31
CA GLU A 236 14.28 -13.22 31.84
C GLU A 236 14.27 -12.12 30.76
N VAL A 237 13.78 -10.94 31.13
CA VAL A 237 13.76 -9.78 30.24
C VAL A 237 14.95 -8.88 30.62
N PRO A 238 15.71 -8.35 29.63
CA PRO A 238 16.83 -7.48 29.91
C PRO A 238 16.47 -6.32 30.86
N LEU A 239 17.35 -6.11 31.83
CA LEU A 239 17.30 -4.99 32.76
C LEU A 239 17.72 -3.70 32.05
N GLY A 240 17.18 -2.58 32.52
CA GLY A 240 17.47 -1.25 31.97
C GLY A 240 16.23 -0.55 31.42
N PRO A 241 16.33 0.77 31.19
CA PRO A 241 15.24 1.55 30.62
C PRO A 241 15.03 1.15 29.15
N LEU A 242 13.76 1.14 28.72
CA LEU A 242 13.46 1.10 27.29
C LEU A 242 13.99 2.38 26.63
N PRO A 243 14.43 2.33 25.36
CA PRO A 243 14.70 3.54 24.60
C PRO A 243 13.48 4.48 24.66
N PRO A 244 13.67 5.78 24.97
CA PRO A 244 12.56 6.72 25.04
C PRO A 244 11.98 6.98 23.64
N PRO A 245 10.71 7.40 23.54
CA PRO A 245 10.13 7.95 22.31
C PRO A 245 11.05 8.98 21.66
N SER A 246 11.09 9.01 20.33
CA SER A 246 11.81 10.07 19.61
C SER A 246 11.15 11.43 19.92
N PRO A 247 11.92 12.53 20.04
CA PRO A 247 11.36 13.85 20.24
C PRO A 247 10.42 14.22 19.10
N LYS A 248 9.23 14.73 19.43
CA LYS A 248 8.23 15.20 18.47
C LYS A 248 8.26 16.72 18.32
N MET A 249 7.90 17.23 17.15
CA MET A 249 7.89 18.67 16.84
C MET A 249 6.56 19.08 16.22
N MET A 250 6.10 20.30 16.55
CA MET A 250 5.04 21.00 15.83
C MET A 250 5.59 22.14 14.98
N LEU A 251 4.98 22.40 13.83
CA LEU A 251 5.31 23.52 12.96
C LEU A 251 4.09 23.94 12.13
N GLY A 252 3.95 25.25 11.89
CA GLY A 252 2.94 25.80 11.00
C GLY A 252 1.86 26.58 11.75
N PRO A 253 0.77 26.96 11.06
CA PRO A 253 0.43 26.60 9.67
C PRO A 253 1.40 27.17 8.63
N LEU A 254 1.63 26.39 7.56
CA LEU A 254 2.42 26.81 6.40
C LEU A 254 1.51 26.92 5.18
N THR A 255 1.40 28.12 4.61
CA THR A 255 0.70 28.34 3.34
C THR A 255 1.58 27.88 2.18
N LEU A 256 1.08 26.91 1.42
CA LEU A 256 1.68 26.44 0.18
C LEU A 256 1.33 27.37 -0.98
N HIS A 257 2.25 27.48 -1.94
CA HIS A 257 2.06 28.29 -3.13
C HIS A 257 1.89 27.39 -4.36
N LEU A 258 0.99 27.79 -5.26
CA LEU A 258 0.80 27.13 -6.54
C LEU A 258 2.11 27.15 -7.34
N VAL A 259 2.55 25.97 -7.75
CA VAL A 259 3.67 25.78 -8.69
C VAL A 259 3.14 25.75 -10.12
N GLY A 260 2.07 24.98 -10.35
CA GLY A 260 1.40 24.88 -11.65
C GLY A 260 0.63 23.56 -11.79
N HIS A 261 -0.25 23.50 -12.79
CA HIS A 261 -0.98 22.28 -13.14
C HIS A 261 -0.04 21.19 -13.66
N LEU A 262 -0.34 19.92 -13.38
CA LEU A 262 0.48 18.77 -13.81
C LEU A 262 0.72 18.76 -15.32
N LEU A 263 -0.30 19.10 -16.11
CA LEU A 263 -0.23 19.11 -17.58
C LEU A 263 0.79 20.13 -18.11
N ALA A 264 1.10 21.19 -17.37
CA ALA A 264 2.08 22.20 -17.76
C ALA A 264 3.53 21.70 -17.69
N PHE A 265 3.76 20.54 -17.06
CA PHE A 265 5.08 19.94 -16.85
C PHE A 265 5.28 18.64 -17.65
N LEU A 266 4.43 18.32 -18.61
CA LEU A 266 4.49 17.04 -19.34
C LEU A 266 5.83 16.79 -20.01
N ASP A 267 6.46 17.81 -20.61
CA ASP A 267 7.77 17.67 -21.26
C ASP A 267 8.87 17.28 -20.25
N LEU A 268 8.74 17.70 -18.99
CA LEU A 268 9.67 17.35 -17.92
C LEU A 268 9.33 15.99 -17.29
N LEU A 269 8.04 15.68 -17.17
CA LEU A 269 7.53 14.43 -16.60
C LEU A 269 7.75 13.24 -17.53
N CYS A 270 7.70 13.47 -18.83
CA CYS A 270 7.81 12.47 -19.89
C CYS A 270 8.81 12.92 -20.96
N PRO A 271 10.12 12.99 -20.63
CA PRO A 271 11.13 13.61 -21.51
C PRO A 271 11.38 12.86 -22.82
N HIS A 272 10.89 11.61 -22.95
CA HIS A 272 11.00 10.83 -24.19
C HIS A 272 9.77 10.98 -25.09
N GLY A 273 8.81 11.83 -24.71
CA GLY A 273 7.52 11.94 -25.40
C GLY A 273 6.56 10.80 -25.10
N PRO A 274 5.31 10.89 -25.60
CA PRO A 274 4.30 9.86 -25.40
C PRO A 274 4.57 8.61 -26.23
N ILE A 275 3.99 7.50 -25.77
CA ILE A 275 3.84 6.28 -26.55
C ILE A 275 2.48 6.33 -27.24
N ASN A 276 2.45 6.10 -28.56
CA ASN A 276 1.22 6.15 -29.35
C ASN A 276 0.68 4.74 -29.59
N SER A 277 -0.64 4.56 -29.50
CA SER A 277 -1.33 3.31 -29.81
C SER A 277 -2.77 3.58 -30.20
N ILE A 278 -3.38 2.68 -30.99
CA ILE A 278 -4.81 2.77 -31.34
C ILE A 278 -5.69 2.58 -30.09
N LEU A 279 -5.30 1.65 -29.21
CA LEU A 279 -5.99 1.32 -27.96
C LEU A 279 -5.07 1.65 -26.76
N PRO A 280 -5.63 1.94 -25.58
CA PRO A 280 -4.81 2.20 -24.41
C PRO A 280 -3.99 0.96 -24.02
N MET A 281 -2.78 1.19 -23.53
CA MET A 281 -1.90 0.14 -23.00
C MET A 281 -1.82 0.25 -21.47
N THR A 282 -1.58 -0.88 -20.81
CA THR A 282 -1.39 -0.95 -19.36
C THR A 282 -0.07 -0.29 -18.93
N PHE A 283 0.04 0.01 -17.63
CA PHE A 283 1.26 0.51 -16.98
C PHE A 283 2.45 -0.40 -17.28
N GLU A 284 2.24 -1.71 -17.13
CA GLU A 284 3.23 -2.75 -17.36
C GLU A 284 3.73 -2.72 -18.81
N ALA A 285 2.81 -2.65 -19.77
CA ALA A 285 3.13 -2.66 -21.21
C ALA A 285 3.98 -1.44 -21.63
N VAL A 286 3.84 -0.30 -20.94
CA VAL A 286 4.67 0.89 -21.16
C VAL A 286 5.83 1.03 -20.18
N LYS A 287 6.14 -0.03 -19.42
CA LYS A 287 7.25 -0.09 -18.45
C LYS A 287 7.16 0.94 -17.33
N GLN A 288 5.94 1.28 -16.90
CA GLN A 288 5.69 2.06 -15.71
C GLN A 288 5.23 1.16 -14.56
N ASP A 289 5.97 1.18 -13.45
CA ASP A 289 5.69 0.28 -12.34
C ASP A 289 4.73 0.89 -11.31
N HIS A 290 4.82 2.19 -11.02
CA HIS A 290 4.04 2.87 -9.97
C HIS A 290 3.74 4.34 -10.31
N GLY A 291 3.01 5.02 -9.44
CA GLY A 291 2.67 6.43 -9.60
C GLY A 291 1.52 6.65 -10.57
N PHE A 292 1.74 7.51 -11.57
CA PHE A 292 0.68 8.09 -12.39
C PHE A 292 0.99 8.03 -13.87
N MET A 293 0.00 7.75 -14.71
CA MET A 293 0.13 7.78 -16.17
C MET A 293 -0.94 8.67 -16.76
N LEU A 294 -0.59 9.54 -17.70
CA LEU A 294 -1.57 10.31 -18.45
C LEU A 294 -1.90 9.58 -19.75
N TYR A 295 -3.19 9.34 -19.99
CA TYR A 295 -3.73 8.90 -21.28
C TYR A 295 -4.41 10.09 -21.95
N ARG A 296 -4.05 10.38 -23.20
CA ARG A 296 -4.62 11.48 -23.97
C ARG A 296 -5.17 10.99 -25.30
N THR A 297 -6.35 11.49 -25.66
CA THR A 297 -6.93 11.38 -27.00
C THR A 297 -7.65 12.69 -27.36
N TYR A 298 -8.27 12.75 -28.53
CA TYR A 298 -9.04 13.89 -29.01
C TYR A 298 -10.46 13.47 -29.39
N LEU A 299 -11.43 14.33 -29.09
CA LEU A 299 -12.81 14.09 -29.50
C LEU A 299 -12.94 14.18 -31.02
N THR A 300 -13.49 13.15 -31.64
CA THR A 300 -13.66 13.05 -33.11
C THR A 300 -14.96 13.71 -33.60
N HIS A 301 -15.81 14.17 -32.70
CA HIS A 301 -17.05 14.88 -32.98
C HIS A 301 -17.39 15.83 -31.82
N THR A 302 -18.20 16.84 -32.09
CA THR A 302 -18.70 17.76 -31.06
C THR A 302 -19.82 17.09 -30.25
N ILE A 303 -19.77 17.26 -28.94
CA ILE A 303 -20.71 16.70 -27.96
C ILE A 303 -21.42 17.86 -27.28
N PHE A 304 -22.64 18.13 -27.74
CA PHE A 304 -23.45 19.26 -27.29
C PHE A 304 -24.23 18.99 -25.99
N GLU A 305 -24.43 17.72 -25.64
CA GLU A 305 -25.16 17.32 -24.44
C GLU A 305 -24.29 16.41 -23.55
N PRO A 306 -24.48 16.44 -22.22
CA PRO A 306 -23.74 15.58 -21.30
C PRO A 306 -23.85 14.10 -21.70
N THR A 307 -22.77 13.55 -22.24
CA THR A 307 -22.74 12.20 -22.81
C THR A 307 -21.98 11.24 -21.90
N PRO A 308 -22.48 10.03 -21.62
CA PRO A 308 -21.83 9.06 -20.74
C PRO A 308 -20.41 8.70 -21.22
N PHE A 309 -19.44 8.87 -20.34
CA PHE A 309 -18.06 8.45 -20.48
C PHE A 309 -17.73 7.40 -19.44
N TRP A 310 -17.29 6.23 -19.87
CA TRP A 310 -17.03 5.09 -18.98
C TRP A 310 -16.00 4.14 -19.58
N VAL A 311 -15.54 3.20 -18.77
CA VAL A 311 -14.63 2.13 -19.21
C VAL A 311 -15.29 0.78 -18.91
N PRO A 312 -15.51 -0.09 -19.92
CA PRO A 312 -16.13 -1.39 -19.73
C PRO A 312 -15.42 -2.29 -18.72
N ASN A 313 -16.14 -3.31 -18.24
CA ASN A 313 -15.60 -4.39 -17.40
C ASN A 313 -14.81 -3.91 -16.17
N ASN A 314 -15.16 -2.75 -15.62
CA ASN A 314 -14.41 -2.12 -14.52
C ASN A 314 -12.93 -1.87 -14.87
N GLY A 315 -12.64 -1.52 -16.13
CA GLY A 315 -11.29 -1.38 -16.66
C GLY A 315 -10.48 -0.16 -16.20
N VAL A 316 -10.98 0.62 -15.23
CA VAL A 316 -10.21 1.71 -14.58
C VAL A 316 -9.43 1.15 -13.40
N HIS A 317 -8.11 1.01 -13.55
CA HIS A 317 -7.23 0.47 -12.51
C HIS A 317 -6.17 1.51 -12.08
N ASP A 318 -6.40 2.33 -11.05
CA ASP A 318 -7.53 2.24 -10.09
C ASP A 318 -8.39 3.50 -9.96
N ARG A 319 -7.82 4.69 -10.20
CA ARG A 319 -8.55 5.96 -10.10
C ARG A 319 -8.14 6.88 -11.25
N ALA A 320 -9.12 7.41 -11.97
CA ALA A 320 -8.91 8.21 -13.17
C ALA A 320 -9.44 9.64 -12.99
N TYR A 321 -8.56 10.63 -13.10
CA TYR A 321 -8.87 12.04 -13.06
C TYR A 321 -9.07 12.54 -14.49
N VAL A 322 -10.30 12.86 -14.85
CA VAL A 322 -10.68 13.16 -16.24
C VAL A 322 -10.72 14.68 -16.44
N MET A 323 -10.08 15.15 -17.51
CA MET A 323 -10.00 16.55 -17.90
C MET A 323 -10.33 16.71 -19.39
N VAL A 324 -11.10 17.73 -19.75
CA VAL A 324 -11.36 18.11 -21.14
C VAL A 324 -10.82 19.51 -21.36
N ASP A 325 -9.93 19.68 -22.35
CA ASP A 325 -9.20 20.92 -22.62
C ASP A 325 -8.49 21.50 -21.38
N GLY A 326 -8.02 20.62 -20.49
CA GLY A 326 -7.36 20.97 -19.24
C GLY A 326 -8.31 21.30 -18.08
N VAL A 327 -9.63 21.30 -18.29
CA VAL A 327 -10.64 21.53 -17.24
C VAL A 327 -11.05 20.21 -16.60
N PHE A 328 -10.91 20.10 -15.29
CA PHE A 328 -11.26 18.90 -14.52
C PHE A 328 -12.78 18.62 -14.54
N GLN A 329 -13.15 17.40 -14.94
CA GLN A 329 -14.53 16.94 -15.11
C GLN A 329 -15.00 16.01 -13.99
N GLY A 330 -14.06 15.37 -13.28
CA GLY A 330 -14.36 14.46 -12.18
C GLY A 330 -13.48 13.22 -12.18
N VAL A 331 -13.93 12.21 -11.43
CA VAL A 331 -13.16 11.00 -11.15
C VAL A 331 -13.95 9.74 -11.51
N LEU A 332 -13.31 8.82 -12.22
CA LEU A 332 -13.71 7.41 -12.27
C LEU A 332 -12.91 6.61 -11.26
N GLU A 333 -13.53 5.60 -10.66
CA GLU A 333 -12.91 4.81 -9.61
C GLU A 333 -13.32 3.34 -9.68
N ARG A 334 -12.31 2.46 -9.62
CA ARG A 334 -12.45 1.01 -9.58
C ARG A 334 -13.49 0.58 -8.55
N ASN A 335 -14.46 -0.20 -8.99
CA ASN A 335 -15.58 -0.77 -8.21
C ASN A 335 -16.51 0.24 -7.53
N MET A 336 -16.39 1.55 -7.76
CA MET A 336 -17.22 2.55 -7.06
C MET A 336 -17.86 3.61 -7.95
N ARG A 337 -17.13 4.12 -8.96
CA ARG A 337 -17.69 5.10 -9.90
C ARG A 337 -17.25 4.77 -11.31
N ASP A 338 -18.17 4.22 -12.08
CA ASP A 338 -17.93 3.65 -13.40
C ASP A 338 -18.15 4.65 -14.55
N LYS A 339 -18.88 5.75 -14.31
CA LYS A 339 -19.21 6.74 -15.35
C LYS A 339 -19.09 8.21 -14.91
N LEU A 340 -18.80 9.05 -15.91
CA LEU A 340 -18.92 10.51 -15.91
C LEU A 340 -19.78 10.94 -17.09
N PHE A 341 -20.16 12.22 -17.14
CA PHE A 341 -20.81 12.80 -18.31
C PHE A 341 -19.92 13.92 -18.84
N LEU A 342 -19.58 13.83 -20.12
CA LEU A 342 -18.65 14.76 -20.76
C LEU A 342 -19.35 15.57 -21.85
N MET A 343 -18.84 16.78 -22.05
CA MET A 343 -19.16 17.66 -23.17
C MET A 343 -17.84 18.18 -23.75
N GLY A 344 -17.82 18.51 -25.03
CA GLY A 344 -16.61 18.98 -25.69
C GLY A 344 -16.81 19.25 -27.17
N LYS A 345 -15.89 19.98 -27.78
CA LYS A 345 -15.94 20.29 -29.22
C LYS A 345 -15.14 19.27 -30.00
N LEU A 346 -15.38 19.18 -31.32
CA LEU A 346 -14.47 18.49 -32.23
C LEU A 346 -13.03 18.96 -31.99
N GLY A 347 -12.11 18.02 -31.79
CA GLY A 347 -10.70 18.31 -31.52
C GLY A 347 -10.40 18.69 -30.06
N SER A 348 -11.39 18.74 -29.17
CA SER A 348 -11.14 18.91 -27.73
C SER A 348 -10.25 17.78 -27.23
N LYS A 349 -9.28 18.16 -26.39
CA LYS A 349 -8.29 17.26 -25.81
C LYS A 349 -8.85 16.59 -24.58
N LEU A 350 -8.99 15.26 -24.62
CA LEU A 350 -9.40 14.46 -23.47
C LEU A 350 -8.15 13.88 -22.79
N ASP A 351 -7.96 14.28 -21.54
CA ASP A 351 -6.85 13.87 -20.67
C ASP A 351 -7.38 13.03 -19.51
N ILE A 352 -6.82 11.85 -19.31
CA ILE A 352 -7.15 10.93 -18.22
C ILE A 352 -5.88 10.64 -17.45
N LEU A 353 -5.69 11.29 -16.31
CA LEU A 353 -4.59 10.97 -15.40
C LEU A 353 -5.01 9.77 -14.55
N LEU A 354 -4.31 8.66 -14.70
CA LEU A 354 -4.57 7.44 -13.97
C LEU A 354 -3.59 7.25 -12.83
N GLU A 355 -4.10 6.94 -11.64
CA GLU A 355 -3.32 6.58 -10.46
C GLU A 355 -3.34 5.06 -10.24
N ASN A 356 -2.15 4.47 -10.09
CA ASN A 356 -1.99 3.16 -9.49
C ASN A 356 -2.03 3.31 -7.96
N MET A 357 -3.10 2.81 -7.33
CA MET A 357 -3.35 2.95 -5.89
C MET A 357 -2.72 1.84 -5.04
N GLY A 358 -1.89 1.00 -5.64
CA GLY A 358 -1.31 -0.20 -5.02
C GLY A 358 -1.85 -1.44 -5.70
N ARG A 359 -0.98 -2.41 -6.04
CA ARG A 359 -1.43 -3.69 -6.63
C ARG A 359 -1.97 -4.61 -5.55
N LEU A 360 -2.94 -5.44 -5.94
CA LEU A 360 -3.46 -6.52 -5.10
C LEU A 360 -2.32 -7.37 -4.57
N SER A 361 -2.32 -7.62 -3.26
CA SER A 361 -1.24 -8.27 -2.54
C SER A 361 -1.67 -9.55 -1.82
N PHE A 362 -2.97 -9.81 -1.70
CA PHE A 362 -3.53 -11.05 -1.17
C PHE A 362 -4.77 -11.52 -1.94
N GLY A 363 -5.01 -12.84 -1.94
CA GLY A 363 -6.29 -13.47 -2.31
C GLY A 363 -6.69 -13.42 -3.80
N SER A 364 -5.87 -12.86 -4.68
CA SER A 364 -6.18 -12.80 -6.11
C SER A 364 -5.35 -13.82 -6.90
N ASN A 365 -6.02 -14.75 -7.58
CA ASN A 365 -5.39 -15.66 -8.55
C ASN A 365 -5.10 -14.97 -9.90
N SER A 366 -5.37 -13.68 -10.01
CA SER A 366 -5.24 -12.90 -11.25
C SER A 366 -4.22 -11.79 -11.11
N SER A 367 -3.40 -11.61 -12.15
CA SER A 367 -2.49 -10.49 -12.32
C SER A 367 -3.22 -9.14 -12.26
N ASP A 368 -2.84 -8.28 -11.32
CA ASP A 368 -3.45 -6.95 -11.14
C ASP A 368 -2.72 -5.90 -11.97
N PHE A 369 -2.99 -5.90 -13.28
CA PHE A 369 -2.55 -4.85 -14.19
C PHE A 369 -3.12 -3.50 -13.80
N LYS A 370 -2.35 -2.44 -14.07
CA LYS A 370 -2.74 -1.06 -13.80
C LYS A 370 -2.86 -0.31 -15.10
N GLY A 371 -3.70 0.71 -15.16
CA GLY A 371 -4.00 1.36 -16.43
C GLY A 371 -5.49 1.39 -16.75
N LEU A 372 -5.75 1.82 -17.98
CA LEU A 372 -7.00 1.52 -18.66
C LEU A 372 -6.86 0.12 -19.26
N LEU A 373 -7.57 -0.84 -18.68
CA LEU A 373 -7.53 -2.24 -19.13
C LEU A 373 -8.42 -2.50 -20.34
N GLU A 374 -9.39 -1.61 -20.56
CA GLU A 374 -10.35 -1.65 -21.66
C GLU A 374 -10.39 -0.27 -22.32
N PRO A 375 -10.76 -0.17 -23.61
CA PRO A 375 -10.87 1.11 -24.27
C PRO A 375 -12.05 1.92 -23.73
N PRO A 376 -11.85 3.20 -23.35
CA PRO A 376 -12.95 4.05 -22.91
C PRO A 376 -14.02 4.26 -23.99
N ILE A 377 -15.27 4.33 -23.56
CA ILE A 377 -16.45 4.56 -24.41
C ILE A 377 -17.06 5.90 -24.06
N LEU A 378 -17.42 6.67 -25.09
CA LEU A 378 -18.16 7.92 -24.99
C LEU A 378 -19.47 7.80 -25.78
N GLY A 379 -20.59 7.70 -25.06
CA GLY A 379 -21.89 7.33 -25.62
C GLY A 379 -21.84 5.91 -26.20
N HIS A 380 -21.85 5.81 -27.53
CA HIS A 380 -21.71 4.55 -28.26
C HIS A 380 -20.38 4.44 -29.03
N THR A 381 -19.49 5.42 -28.86
CA THR A 381 -18.23 5.48 -29.61
C THR A 381 -17.07 5.00 -28.75
N VAL A 382 -16.35 4.00 -29.23
CA VAL A 382 -15.07 3.58 -28.63
C VAL A 382 -14.01 4.63 -28.97
N LEU A 383 -13.35 5.17 -27.95
CA LEU A 383 -12.28 6.15 -28.14
C LEU A 383 -10.97 5.45 -28.50
N THR A 384 -10.32 5.96 -29.54
CA THR A 384 -9.08 5.39 -30.11
C THR A 384 -8.00 6.46 -30.23
N GLN A 385 -6.83 6.11 -30.77
CA GLN A 385 -5.71 7.03 -31.01
C GLN A 385 -5.19 7.67 -29.72
N TRP A 386 -4.63 6.82 -28.85
CA TRP A 386 -4.15 7.19 -27.53
C TRP A 386 -2.66 7.55 -27.54
N MET A 387 -2.36 8.65 -26.86
CA MET A 387 -1.03 9.04 -26.42
C MET A 387 -0.89 8.75 -24.93
N MET A 388 0.08 7.94 -24.54
CA MET A 388 0.32 7.56 -23.15
C MET A 388 1.63 8.17 -22.67
N PHE A 389 1.57 8.92 -21.57
CA PHE A 389 2.72 9.59 -20.97
C PHE A 389 3.02 8.96 -19.62
N PRO A 390 4.02 8.06 -19.53
CA PRO A 390 4.56 7.63 -18.27
C PRO A 390 5.18 8.81 -17.51
N LEU A 391 4.74 9.08 -16.27
CA LEU A 391 5.11 10.30 -15.55
C LEU A 391 6.18 10.03 -14.48
N LYS A 392 7.38 10.58 -14.69
CA LYS A 392 8.51 10.48 -13.76
C LYS A 392 8.44 11.53 -12.64
N ILE A 393 7.34 11.57 -11.89
CA ILE A 393 7.05 12.62 -10.88
C ILE A 393 8.14 12.69 -9.80
N ASP A 394 8.54 11.56 -9.22
CA ASP A 394 9.59 11.55 -8.17
C ASP A 394 10.91 12.15 -8.66
N LYS A 395 11.29 11.91 -9.92
CA LYS A 395 12.50 12.48 -10.51
C LYS A 395 12.36 14.00 -10.67
N LEU A 396 11.19 14.47 -11.12
CA LEU A 396 10.90 15.89 -11.27
C LEU A 396 10.95 16.61 -9.91
N VAL A 397 10.30 16.07 -8.88
CA VAL A 397 10.26 16.68 -7.55
C VAL A 397 11.65 16.70 -6.90
N LYS A 398 12.44 15.63 -7.06
CA LYS A 398 13.85 15.62 -6.64
C LYS A 398 14.67 16.68 -7.36
N TRP A 399 14.46 16.86 -8.67
CA TRP A 399 15.15 17.89 -9.45
C TRP A 399 14.67 19.31 -9.16
N TRP A 400 13.45 19.50 -8.64
CA TRP A 400 12.97 20.82 -8.19
C TRP A 400 13.56 21.25 -6.85
N PHE A 401 14.21 20.37 -6.11
CA PHE A 401 14.82 20.71 -4.83
C PHE A 401 15.88 21.85 -4.90
N PRO A 402 16.79 21.90 -5.91
CA PRO A 402 17.80 22.96 -6.03
C PRO A 402 17.31 24.23 -6.75
N LEU A 403 16.11 24.24 -7.36
CA LEU A 403 15.65 25.32 -8.25
C LEU A 403 14.42 26.04 -7.68
N GLN A 404 14.46 27.37 -7.68
CA GLN A 404 13.27 28.21 -7.56
C GLN A 404 12.51 28.13 -8.88
N LEU A 405 11.32 27.53 -8.84
CA LEU A 405 10.49 27.30 -10.01
C LEU A 405 10.00 28.63 -10.60
N LEU A 406 10.14 28.78 -11.91
CA LEU A 406 9.55 29.86 -12.69
C LEU A 406 8.03 29.82 -12.54
N LYS A 407 7.45 30.85 -11.91
CA LYS A 407 6.01 31.06 -11.84
C LYS A 407 5.47 31.19 -13.27
N ARG A 408 4.66 30.25 -13.73
CA ARG A 408 3.87 30.43 -14.95
C ARG A 408 2.49 30.99 -14.55
N PRO A 409 2.06 32.13 -15.10
CA PRO A 409 0.78 32.74 -14.70
C PRO A 409 -0.36 31.99 -15.35
N HIS A 410 -1.40 31.54 -14.61
CA HIS A 410 -2.67 31.05 -15.21
C HIS A 410 -3.90 31.37 -14.34
N PRO A 411 -5.08 31.62 -14.95
CA PRO A 411 -6.31 32.01 -14.27
C PRO A 411 -7.32 30.85 -14.17
N GLN A 412 -7.67 30.46 -12.94
CA GLN A 412 -8.96 29.95 -12.43
C GLN A 412 -8.72 29.10 -11.18
N ALA A 413 -9.76 28.90 -10.37
CA ALA A 413 -9.69 28.06 -9.18
C ALA A 413 -9.17 26.66 -9.58
N PRO A 414 -8.05 26.19 -9.00
CA PRO A 414 -7.41 24.97 -9.45
C PRO A 414 -8.21 23.76 -8.96
N SER A 415 -9.09 23.24 -9.81
CA SER A 415 -9.62 21.89 -9.68
C SER A 415 -8.76 20.94 -10.53
N GLY A 416 -8.49 19.75 -9.98
CA GLY A 416 -7.69 18.72 -10.62
C GLY A 416 -6.17 18.77 -10.36
N PRO A 417 -5.40 17.89 -11.02
CA PRO A 417 -4.01 17.59 -10.71
C PRO A 417 -3.05 18.79 -10.76
N THR A 418 -2.58 19.24 -9.60
CA THR A 418 -1.85 20.51 -9.45
C THR A 418 -0.75 20.42 -8.39
N PHE A 419 0.43 20.99 -8.69
CA PHE A 419 1.55 21.05 -7.76
C PHE A 419 1.51 22.30 -6.87
N TYR A 420 1.79 22.11 -5.59
CA TYR A 420 1.98 23.15 -4.59
C TYR A 420 3.31 22.96 -3.87
N SER A 421 3.95 24.04 -3.45
CA SER A 421 5.21 23.95 -2.71
C SER A 421 5.43 25.11 -1.75
N LYS A 422 6.23 24.86 -0.71
CA LYS A 422 6.73 25.87 0.22
C LYS A 422 8.12 25.48 0.72
N THR A 423 9.00 26.47 0.83
CA THR A 423 10.23 26.35 1.61
C THR A 423 10.03 26.95 3.00
N PHE A 424 10.54 26.28 4.03
CA PHE A 424 10.39 26.71 5.42
C PHE A 424 11.66 26.37 6.24
N PRO A 425 12.08 27.24 7.17
CA PRO A 425 13.15 26.92 8.11
C PRO A 425 12.59 26.15 9.31
N ILE A 426 13.46 25.38 9.98
CA ILE A 426 13.20 24.89 11.35
C ILE A 426 13.93 25.81 12.32
N VAL A 427 13.18 26.49 13.19
CA VAL A 427 13.72 27.48 14.15
C VAL A 427 14.14 26.82 15.47
N GLY A 428 13.44 25.77 15.88
CA GLY A 428 13.69 25.01 17.11
C GLY A 428 14.52 23.74 16.90
N SER A 429 14.42 22.81 17.86
CA SER A 429 15.01 21.48 17.75
C SER A 429 14.21 20.63 16.76
N ALA A 430 14.88 20.05 15.76
CA ALA A 430 14.24 19.14 14.82
C ALA A 430 13.91 17.80 15.51
N GLY A 431 12.63 17.42 15.44
CA GLY A 431 12.10 16.15 15.89
C GLY A 431 11.27 15.49 14.79
N ASP A 432 10.84 14.28 15.07
CA ASP A 432 9.81 13.60 14.28
C ASP A 432 8.51 14.42 14.31
N THR A 433 7.70 14.35 13.26
CA THR A 433 6.45 15.12 13.20
C THR A 433 5.42 14.45 12.31
N PHE A 434 4.19 14.95 12.31
CA PHE A 434 3.07 14.39 11.57
C PHE A 434 2.43 15.47 10.70
N LEU A 435 2.57 15.34 9.38
CA LEU A 435 2.01 16.30 8.43
C LEU A 435 0.49 16.13 8.35
N TYR A 436 -0.23 17.18 8.74
CA TYR A 436 -1.67 17.34 8.65
C TYR A 436 -2.07 18.27 7.50
N LEU A 437 -3.05 17.85 6.70
CA LEU A 437 -3.47 18.53 5.48
C LEU A 437 -4.96 18.93 5.52
N PRO A 438 -5.37 19.88 6.40
CA PRO A 438 -6.77 20.24 6.54
C PRO A 438 -7.34 20.84 5.25
N GLY A 439 -8.50 20.35 4.82
CA GLY A 439 -9.23 20.85 3.66
C GLY A 439 -8.68 20.45 2.29
N TRP A 440 -7.48 19.86 2.22
CA TRP A 440 -7.02 19.13 1.03
C TRP A 440 -7.90 17.90 0.81
N THR A 441 -7.77 17.22 -0.33
CA THR A 441 -8.62 16.06 -0.64
C THR A 441 -7.87 14.78 -0.87
N LYS A 442 -7.06 14.68 -1.94
CA LYS A 442 -6.29 13.47 -2.22
C LYS A 442 -5.04 13.80 -3.00
N GLY A 443 -3.92 13.19 -2.64
CA GLY A 443 -2.69 13.45 -3.36
C GLY A 443 -1.48 12.72 -2.84
N GLN A 444 -0.31 13.23 -3.24
CA GLN A 444 1.00 12.70 -2.89
C GLN A 444 1.87 13.82 -2.31
N VAL A 445 2.68 13.51 -1.29
CA VAL A 445 3.55 14.50 -0.63
C VAL A 445 5.02 14.11 -0.72
N TRP A 446 5.87 15.12 -0.91
CA TRP A 446 7.32 15.01 -0.77
C TRP A 446 7.86 16.04 0.21
N ILE A 447 8.82 15.61 1.04
CA ILE A 447 9.65 16.47 1.89
C ILE A 447 11.10 16.31 1.43
N ASN A 448 11.74 17.41 1.03
CA ASN A 448 13.13 17.42 0.56
C ASN A 448 13.40 16.39 -0.56
N GLY A 449 12.41 16.16 -1.43
CA GLY A 449 12.48 15.20 -2.53
C GLY A 449 12.24 13.73 -2.14
N PHE A 450 12.07 13.43 -0.84
CA PHE A 450 11.65 12.12 -0.37
C PHE A 450 10.13 12.01 -0.42
N ASN A 451 9.62 10.94 -1.03
CA ASN A 451 8.18 10.71 -1.20
C ASN A 451 7.58 10.10 0.08
N LEU A 452 6.83 10.89 0.84
CA LEU A 452 6.21 10.45 2.09
C LEU A 452 5.06 9.47 1.88
N GLY A 453 4.45 9.47 0.70
CA GLY A 453 3.28 8.65 0.42
C GLY A 453 2.03 9.46 0.12
N ARG A 454 0.90 8.77 0.20
CA ARG A 454 -0.42 9.27 -0.20
C ARG A 454 -1.15 9.87 0.99
N TYR A 455 -1.88 10.96 0.77
CA TYR A 455 -2.93 11.40 1.70
C TYR A 455 -4.29 11.30 1.04
N TRP A 456 -5.32 11.04 1.84
CA TRP A 456 -6.71 11.05 1.39
C TRP A 456 -7.65 11.44 2.54
N THR A 457 -7.64 12.72 2.84
CA THR A 457 -8.31 13.35 3.98
C THR A 457 -9.83 13.24 3.90
N THR A 458 -10.41 13.22 2.69
CA THR A 458 -11.87 13.03 2.50
C THR A 458 -12.36 11.63 2.79
N ARG A 459 -11.47 10.64 2.93
CA ARG A 459 -11.84 9.26 3.31
C ARG A 459 -11.38 8.88 4.71
N GLY A 460 -10.14 9.22 5.07
CA GLY A 460 -9.53 8.66 6.27
C GLY A 460 -9.30 7.14 6.16
N PRO A 461 -9.01 6.43 7.26
CA PRO A 461 -9.04 6.93 8.63
C PRO A 461 -7.80 7.76 8.99
N GLN A 462 -6.71 7.56 8.24
CA GLN A 462 -5.48 8.34 8.34
C GLN A 462 -5.68 9.79 7.86
N GLN A 463 -5.38 10.76 8.72
CA GLN A 463 -5.41 12.20 8.39
C GLN A 463 -4.02 12.87 8.45
N THR A 464 -3.03 12.19 9.02
CA THR A 464 -1.65 12.66 9.10
C THR A 464 -0.66 11.70 8.45
N LEU A 465 0.43 12.24 7.88
CA LEU A 465 1.56 11.46 7.40
C LEU A 465 2.76 11.58 8.34
N TYR A 466 3.35 10.46 8.75
CA TYR A 466 4.58 10.47 9.53
C TYR A 466 5.74 11.09 8.73
N VAL A 467 6.45 12.02 9.36
CA VAL A 467 7.64 12.67 8.83
C VAL A 467 8.80 12.42 9.81
N PRO A 468 9.63 11.41 9.54
CA PRO A 468 10.81 11.16 10.34
C PRO A 468 11.77 12.35 10.33
N ARG A 469 12.40 12.66 11.48
CA ARG A 469 13.31 13.82 11.60
C ARG A 469 14.46 13.77 10.61
N PHE A 470 14.92 12.58 10.24
CA PHE A 470 16.06 12.40 9.33
C PHE A 470 15.76 12.85 7.90
N LEU A 471 14.50 13.05 7.54
CA LEU A 471 14.11 13.68 6.28
C LEU A 471 14.20 15.20 6.32
N LEU A 472 14.35 15.79 7.52
CA LEU A 472 14.39 17.24 7.72
C LEU A 472 15.84 17.72 7.91
N PHE A 473 16.18 18.83 7.27
CA PHE A 473 17.46 19.50 7.48
C PHE A 473 17.48 20.21 8.84
N PRO A 474 18.66 20.32 9.46
CA PRO A 474 18.82 20.87 10.81
C PRO A 474 18.47 22.36 10.89
N LYS A 475 18.48 22.88 12.12
CA LYS A 475 18.13 24.27 12.45
C LYS A 475 18.80 25.29 11.52
N GLY A 476 17.99 26.19 10.98
CA GLY A 476 18.44 27.25 10.06
C GLY A 476 18.51 26.85 8.58
N ALA A 477 18.53 25.55 8.25
CA ALA A 477 18.43 25.10 6.86
C ALA A 477 16.98 25.14 6.34
N LEU A 478 16.82 25.42 5.04
CA LEU A 478 15.52 25.45 4.40
C LEU A 478 15.10 24.04 3.99
N ASN A 479 13.96 23.62 4.53
CA ASN A 479 13.24 22.42 4.11
C ASN A 479 12.24 22.81 3.01
N LYS A 480 11.94 21.88 2.11
CA LYS A 480 10.96 22.08 1.03
C LYS A 480 9.91 20.99 1.08
N ILE A 481 8.64 21.40 1.20
CA ILE A 481 7.49 20.54 0.96
C ILE A 481 7.00 20.75 -0.48
N THR A 482 6.69 19.64 -1.16
CA THR A 482 6.00 19.63 -2.45
C THR A 482 4.80 18.71 -2.36
N LEU A 483 3.68 19.14 -2.87
CA LEU A 483 2.39 18.45 -2.83
C LEU A 483 1.86 18.35 -4.26
N LEU A 484 1.36 17.17 -4.63
CA LEU A 484 0.50 16.99 -5.81
C LEU A 484 -0.92 16.73 -5.31
N GLU A 485 -1.79 17.72 -5.41
CA GLU A 485 -3.23 17.59 -5.13
C GLU A 485 -3.95 17.17 -6.41
N LEU A 486 -4.85 16.20 -6.33
CA LEU A 486 -5.41 15.51 -7.49
C LEU A 486 -6.87 15.90 -7.77
N GLU A 487 -7.60 16.42 -6.78
CA GLU A 487 -9.03 16.70 -6.91
C GLU A 487 -9.36 18.16 -6.58
N ASN A 488 -9.39 18.52 -5.30
CA ASN A 488 -9.77 19.88 -4.88
C ASN A 488 -8.76 20.48 -3.90
N VAL A 489 -8.50 21.77 -4.10
CA VAL A 489 -7.62 22.57 -3.25
C VAL A 489 -8.49 23.38 -2.27
N PRO A 490 -8.13 23.46 -0.97
CA PRO A 490 -8.86 24.29 -0.04
C PRO A 490 -8.68 25.78 -0.35
N LEU A 491 -9.66 26.61 0.05
CA LEU A 491 -9.60 28.07 -0.09
C LEU A 491 -8.31 28.67 0.49
N GLN A 492 -7.81 28.07 1.59
CA GLN A 492 -6.52 28.37 2.17
C GLN A 492 -5.62 27.13 2.05
N PRO A 493 -4.68 27.08 1.08
CA PRO A 493 -3.80 25.93 0.86
C PRO A 493 -2.73 25.83 1.95
N GLN A 494 -3.14 25.47 3.16
CA GLN A 494 -2.27 25.38 4.33
C GLN A 494 -2.01 23.93 4.72
N VAL A 495 -0.85 23.69 5.30
CA VAL A 495 -0.50 22.43 5.97
C VAL A 495 0.01 22.72 7.38
N GLN A 496 -0.09 21.74 8.27
CA GLN A 496 0.41 21.82 9.63
C GLN A 496 1.25 20.59 9.93
N PHE A 497 2.23 20.72 10.80
CA PHE A 497 3.03 19.63 11.33
C PHE A 497 2.66 19.51 12.81
N LEU A 498 2.10 18.37 13.18
CA LEU A 498 1.64 18.06 14.53
C LEU A 498 2.66 17.19 15.26
N ASP A 499 2.59 17.17 16.58
CA ASP A 499 3.43 16.31 17.45
C ASP A 499 2.80 14.93 17.70
N LYS A 500 1.57 14.71 17.23
CA LYS A 500 0.83 13.44 17.37
C LYS A 500 0.16 13.05 16.05
N PRO A 501 0.03 11.75 15.76
CA PRO A 501 -0.69 11.27 14.60
C PRO A 501 -2.20 11.35 14.81
N ILE A 502 -2.95 11.48 13.71
CA ILE A 502 -4.40 11.33 13.65
C ILE A 502 -4.70 10.18 12.68
N LEU A 503 -4.97 8.99 13.24
CA LEU A 503 -5.20 7.76 12.46
C LEU A 503 -6.65 7.28 12.51
N ASN A 504 -7.50 7.84 13.36
CA ASN A 504 -8.85 7.32 13.66
C ASN A 504 -9.98 8.26 13.24
N SER A 505 -9.85 8.94 12.10
CA SER A 505 -10.86 9.90 11.61
C SER A 505 -11.39 9.47 10.25
N THR A 506 -12.43 8.62 10.28
CA THR A 506 -13.23 8.27 9.10
C THR A 506 -14.30 9.32 8.91
N LEU A 507 -14.28 10.04 7.78
CA LEU A 507 -15.40 10.88 7.41
C LEU A 507 -16.44 9.99 6.72
N HIS A 508 -17.41 9.49 7.48
CA HIS A 508 -18.64 8.99 6.86
C HIS A 508 -19.31 10.17 6.19
N GLY A 509 -19.21 10.26 4.86
CA GLY A 509 -20.05 11.18 4.11
C GLY A 509 -21.50 10.92 4.52
N LEU A 510 -22.16 11.92 5.09
CA LEU A 510 -23.60 11.97 5.22
C LEU A 510 -24.18 11.89 3.79
N ARG A 511 -24.34 10.66 3.29
CA ARG A 511 -25.22 10.38 2.18
C ARG A 511 -26.60 10.27 2.80
N ILE A 512 -27.31 11.40 2.82
CA ILE A 512 -28.77 11.37 2.99
C ILE A 512 -29.30 10.70 1.72
N ASP A 513 -29.32 9.38 1.70
CA ASP A 513 -30.21 8.65 0.82
C ASP A 513 -31.57 8.68 1.53
N SER A 514 -32.42 9.61 1.10
CA SER A 514 -33.83 9.61 1.44
C SER A 514 -34.48 8.38 0.81
N LEU A 515 -34.52 7.29 1.55
CA LEU A 515 -35.43 6.17 1.31
C LEU A 515 -36.22 5.90 2.58
N SER A 516 -37.53 5.84 2.38
CA SER A 516 -38.65 5.68 3.31
C SER A 516 -38.37 4.85 4.57
N ALA A 517 -38.89 5.36 5.69
CA ALA A 517 -39.14 4.63 6.92
C ALA A 517 -39.94 3.35 6.63
N ASP A 518 -39.36 2.20 7.00
CA ASP A 518 -40.02 1.11 7.75
C ASP A 518 -39.16 -0.16 7.62
N THR A 519 -38.27 -0.39 8.58
CA THR A 519 -38.11 -1.67 9.31
C THR A 519 -36.95 -1.57 10.32
N LEU A 520 -37.31 -1.63 11.60
CA LEU A 520 -36.37 -1.95 12.69
C LEU A 520 -35.91 -3.40 12.52
N SER A 521 -34.61 -3.62 12.32
CA SER A 521 -33.97 -4.93 12.46
C SER A 521 -32.55 -4.76 13.03
N ALA A 522 -32.18 -5.75 13.83
CA ALA A 522 -31.11 -5.75 14.82
C ALA A 522 -29.69 -5.57 14.26
N SER A 523 -28.80 -5.12 15.14
CA SER A 523 -27.34 -5.10 14.95
C SER A 523 -26.81 -6.47 14.53
N GLU A 524 -26.38 -6.61 13.28
CA GLU A 524 -25.62 -7.77 12.83
C GLU A 524 -24.18 -7.71 13.40
N PRO A 525 -23.68 -8.80 13.98
CA PRO A 525 -22.28 -8.92 14.34
C PRO A 525 -21.42 -8.98 13.07
N MET A 526 -20.31 -8.26 13.10
CA MET A 526 -19.28 -8.25 12.09
C MET A 526 -18.71 -9.67 11.90
N GLU A 527 -19.16 -10.38 10.87
CA GLU A 527 -18.52 -11.62 10.41
C GLU A 527 -17.12 -11.28 9.88
N LEU A 528 -16.13 -11.52 10.74
CA LEU A 528 -14.74 -11.65 10.33
C LEU A 528 -14.54 -13.08 9.82
N SER A 529 -14.86 -13.31 8.55
CA SER A 529 -14.31 -14.43 7.78
C SER A 529 -13.50 -13.87 6.60
N GLY A 530 -12.29 -13.45 6.95
CA GLY A 530 -11.14 -13.47 6.06
C GLY A 530 -10.19 -14.60 6.44
N HIS A 531 -10.73 -15.64 7.07
CA HIS A 531 -10.19 -16.98 7.24
C HIS A 531 -11.35 -17.93 7.10
#